data_AF-A0A1Z4JRG0-F1
#
_entry.id   AF-A0A1Z4JRG0-F1
#
_cell.length_a   1.000
_cell.length_b   1.000
_cell.length_c   1.000
_cell.angle_alpha   90.00
_cell.angle_beta   90.00
_cell.angle_gamma   90.00
#
_symmetry.space_group_name_H-M   'P 1'
#
loop_
_entity.id
_entity.type
_entity.pdbx_description
1 polymer ?
#
loop_
_entity_poly.entity_id
_entity_poly.type
_entity_poly.pdbx_seq_one_letter_code
_entity_poly.pdbx_strand_id
1 'polypeptide(L)'
;MPRLSNLTIIERSVKGKGFGFDFWLGSIDDSDTPFQRKARLEVSGIRQGSETLLQSRINMKLRISLSDTVAPGYIAVVKFGTPKARLVEKCRM
;
A
#
# COMPACT_ATOMS: atom_id res chain seq x y z
N MET A 1 -8.65 15.53 0.82
CA MET A 1 -7.61 14.50 0.58
C MET A 1 -8.23 13.37 -0.24
N PRO A 2 -7.69 13.01 -1.41
CA PRO A 2 -8.23 11.91 -2.20
C PRO A 2 -8.07 10.59 -1.42
N ARG A 3 -9.17 9.85 -1.28
CA ARG A 3 -9.23 8.59 -0.53
C ARG A 3 -9.34 7.43 -1.52
N LEU A 4 -8.38 6.52 -1.49
CA LEU A 4 -8.41 5.30 -2.30
C LEU A 4 -9.41 4.27 -1.72
N SER A 5 -9.76 4.42 -0.43
CA SER A 5 -10.75 3.65 0.33
C SER A 5 -11.15 4.41 1.62
N ASN A 6 -12.20 3.97 2.34
CA ASN A 6 -12.59 4.53 3.66
C ASN A 6 -11.65 4.09 4.81
N LEU A 7 -10.48 3.55 4.49
CA LEU A 7 -9.53 3.01 5.45
C LEU A 7 -8.34 3.96 5.64
N THR A 8 -7.83 4.03 6.85
CA THR A 8 -6.60 4.76 7.22
C THR A 8 -5.58 3.84 7.88
N ILE A 9 -4.31 4.26 7.89
CA ILE A 9 -3.26 3.59 8.66
C ILE A 9 -3.56 3.76 10.14
N ILE A 10 -3.67 2.65 10.85
CA ILE A 10 -3.80 2.62 12.32
C ILE A 10 -2.42 2.42 12.95
N GLU A 11 -1.67 1.44 12.45
CA GLU A 11 -0.38 1.08 13.02
C GLU A 11 0.56 0.46 11.97
N ARG A 12 1.87 0.55 12.24
CA ARG A 12 2.92 -0.15 11.49
C ARG A 12 3.24 -1.51 12.14
N SER A 13 3.37 -2.55 11.34
CA SER A 13 3.79 -3.87 11.83
C SER A 13 5.22 -3.85 12.40
N VAL A 14 5.50 -4.76 13.33
CA VAL A 14 6.85 -4.91 13.90
C VAL A 14 7.77 -5.58 12.88
N LYS A 15 8.79 -4.85 12.43
CA LYS A 15 9.79 -5.34 11.48
C LYS A 15 10.59 -6.50 12.10
N GLY A 16 10.81 -7.57 11.33
CA GLY A 16 11.66 -8.71 11.73
C GLY A 16 10.93 -9.88 12.40
N LYS A 17 9.64 -9.76 12.71
CA LYS A 17 8.83 -10.85 13.30
C LYS A 17 8.08 -11.74 12.29
N GLY A 18 8.36 -11.58 10.98
CA GLY A 18 7.81 -12.46 9.94
C GLY A 18 6.30 -12.28 9.65
N PHE A 19 5.68 -11.17 10.07
CA PHE A 19 4.26 -10.92 9.87
C PHE A 19 3.83 -10.82 8.39
N GLY A 20 4.75 -10.47 7.48
CA GLY A 20 4.49 -10.51 6.03
C GLY A 20 3.66 -9.34 5.47
N PHE A 21 3.45 -8.28 6.24
CA PHE A 21 2.84 -7.02 5.80
C PHE A 21 3.44 -5.82 6.58
N ASP A 22 3.26 -4.58 6.12
CA ASP A 22 3.86 -3.37 6.70
C ASP A 22 2.92 -2.58 7.63
N PHE A 23 1.62 -2.52 7.33
CA PHE A 23 0.67 -1.68 8.05
C PHE A 23 -0.67 -2.37 8.32
N TRP A 24 -1.27 -2.00 9.43
CA TRP A 24 -2.67 -2.26 9.74
C TRP A 24 -3.54 -1.09 9.28
N LEU A 25 -4.61 -1.40 8.55
CA LEU A 25 -5.59 -0.45 8.06
C LEU A 25 -6.94 -0.65 8.76
N GLY A 26 -7.62 0.42 9.12
CA GLY A 26 -8.99 0.34 9.61
C GLY A 26 -9.84 1.55 9.24
N SER A 27 -11.14 1.40 9.45
CA SER A 27 -12.09 2.48 9.18
C SER A 27 -11.89 3.63 10.17
N ILE A 28 -12.06 4.85 9.66
CA ILE A 28 -12.05 6.08 10.46
C ILE A 28 -13.30 6.19 11.33
N ASP A 29 -14.40 5.57 10.88
CA ASP A 29 -15.72 5.64 11.52
C ASP A 29 -15.93 4.53 12.55
N ASP A 30 -14.94 3.66 12.74
CA ASP A 30 -15.06 2.42 13.51
C ASP A 30 -14.24 2.51 14.81
N SER A 31 -14.94 2.51 15.94
CA SER A 31 -14.38 2.58 17.30
C SER A 31 -14.02 1.23 17.89
N ASP A 32 -14.16 0.13 17.13
CA ASP A 32 -13.85 -1.22 17.59
C ASP A 32 -12.39 -1.38 18.07
N THR A 33 -12.17 -2.39 18.92
CA THR A 33 -10.90 -2.66 19.61
C THR A 33 -9.66 -2.56 18.71
N PRO A 34 -8.53 -2.05 19.23
CA PRO A 34 -7.28 -1.97 18.47
C PRO A 34 -6.92 -3.36 17.89
N PHE A 35 -6.63 -3.39 16.59
CA PHE A 35 -6.10 -4.56 15.84
C PHE A 35 -7.07 -5.69 15.46
N GLN A 36 -8.31 -5.72 15.96
CA GLN A 36 -9.28 -6.73 15.51
C GLN A 36 -9.90 -6.35 14.16
N ARG A 37 -10.02 -7.32 13.24
CA ARG A 37 -10.68 -7.18 11.92
C ARG A 37 -10.11 -6.05 11.04
N LYS A 38 -8.85 -5.67 11.25
CA LYS A 38 -8.18 -4.63 10.49
C LYS A 38 -7.52 -5.22 9.23
N ALA A 39 -7.66 -4.53 8.11
CA ALA A 39 -7.05 -4.92 6.85
C ALA A 39 -5.51 -4.79 6.93
N ARG A 40 -4.80 -5.55 6.12
CA ARG A 40 -3.33 -5.54 6.09
C ARG A 40 -2.85 -4.86 4.81
N LEU A 41 -1.82 -4.03 4.90
CA LEU A 41 -1.20 -3.36 3.77
C LEU A 41 0.29 -3.70 3.71
N GLU A 42 0.71 -4.25 2.59
CA GLU A 42 2.12 -4.44 2.25
C GLU A 42 2.53 -3.42 1.19
N VAL A 43 3.59 -2.66 1.47
CA VAL A 43 4.08 -1.61 0.56
C VAL A 43 5.43 -2.02 0.00
N SER A 44 5.64 -1.76 -1.28
CA SER A 44 6.93 -2.01 -1.92
C SER A 44 7.26 -0.95 -2.95
N GLY A 45 8.54 -0.63 -3.03
CA GLY A 45 9.09 0.25 -4.05
C GLY A 45 9.94 -0.50 -5.06
N ILE A 46 9.83 -0.17 -6.33
CA ILE A 46 10.80 -0.54 -7.36
C ILE A 46 11.38 0.71 -8.02
N ARG A 47 12.72 0.80 -8.07
CA ARG A 47 13.39 1.94 -8.69
C ARG A 47 13.22 1.93 -10.20
N GLN A 48 13.39 0.79 -10.86
CA GLN A 48 13.20 0.62 -12.31
C GLN A 48 12.65 -0.79 -12.56
N GLY A 49 12.03 -1.04 -13.71
CA GLY A 49 11.48 -2.35 -14.05
C GLY A 49 10.40 -2.32 -15.13
N SER A 50 10.22 -3.42 -15.85
CA SER A 50 9.13 -3.61 -16.81
C SER A 50 7.80 -3.88 -16.10
N GLU A 51 6.70 -3.86 -16.85
CA GLU A 51 5.39 -4.25 -16.32
C GLU A 51 5.40 -5.69 -15.80
N THR A 52 6.11 -6.60 -16.49
CA THR A 52 6.29 -7.99 -16.06
C THR A 52 6.95 -8.08 -14.68
N LEU A 53 7.94 -7.22 -14.39
CA LEU A 53 8.59 -7.17 -13.08
C LEU A 53 7.65 -6.64 -12.00
N LEU A 54 6.81 -5.67 -12.33
CA LEU A 54 5.77 -5.16 -11.44
C LEU A 54 4.75 -6.26 -11.08
N GLN A 55 4.26 -6.98 -12.09
CA GLN A 55 3.32 -8.09 -11.90
C GLN A 55 3.94 -9.25 -11.10
N SER A 56 5.20 -9.59 -11.38
CA SER A 56 5.94 -10.59 -10.59
C SER A 56 6.04 -10.18 -9.11
N ARG A 57 6.29 -8.90 -8.82
CA ARG A 57 6.33 -8.36 -7.46
C ARG A 57 4.98 -8.42 -6.76
N ILE A 58 3.90 -8.12 -7.47
CA ILE A 58 2.52 -8.27 -6.96
C ILE A 58 2.27 -9.75 -6.62
N ASN A 59 2.57 -10.66 -7.54
CA ASN A 59 2.34 -12.10 -7.35
C ASN A 59 3.13 -12.71 -6.18
N MET A 60 4.37 -12.27 -5.96
CA MET A 60 5.13 -12.69 -4.77
C MET A 60 4.51 -12.18 -3.48
N LYS A 61 3.92 -10.97 -3.50
CA LYS A 61 3.32 -10.33 -2.33
C LYS A 61 1.87 -10.73 -2.10
N LEU A 62 1.16 -11.28 -3.08
CA LEU A 62 -0.19 -11.86 -2.89
C LEU A 62 -0.22 -12.99 -1.84
N ARG A 63 0.95 -13.49 -1.44
CA ARG A 63 1.12 -14.44 -0.35
C ARG A 63 0.98 -13.83 1.05
N ILE A 64 0.60 -12.55 1.20
CA ILE A 64 0.28 -12.03 2.55
C ILE A 64 -0.80 -12.93 3.14
N SER A 65 -0.58 -13.39 4.37
CA SER A 65 -1.61 -14.07 5.11
C SER A 65 -2.77 -13.08 5.31
N LEU A 66 -3.97 -13.46 4.87
CA LEU A 66 -5.18 -12.71 5.18
C LEU A 66 -5.33 -12.68 6.72
N SER A 67 -5.76 -11.55 7.29
CA SER A 67 -6.15 -11.56 8.69
C SER A 67 -7.40 -12.40 8.82
N ASP A 68 -7.41 -13.34 9.77
CA ASP A 68 -8.54 -14.15 10.24
C ASP A 68 -9.87 -13.76 9.56
N THR A 69 -10.08 -14.35 8.38
CA THR A 69 -11.30 -14.43 7.57
C THR A 69 -12.18 -13.19 7.29
N VAL A 70 -11.87 -11.99 7.79
CA VAL A 70 -12.84 -10.86 7.77
C VAL A 70 -12.37 -9.62 6.99
N ALA A 71 -11.08 -9.32 6.91
CA ALA A 71 -10.60 -8.08 6.30
C ALA A 71 -9.68 -8.33 5.07
N PRO A 72 -9.83 -7.55 3.98
CA PRO A 72 -9.02 -7.71 2.78
C PRO A 72 -7.54 -7.39 3.02
N GLY A 73 -6.68 -8.04 2.25
CA GLY A 73 -5.27 -7.68 2.12
C GLY A 73 -5.05 -6.71 0.95
N TYR A 74 -4.24 -5.68 1.17
CA TYR A 74 -3.85 -4.71 0.17
C TYR A 74 -2.36 -4.78 -0.13
N ILE A 75 -2.01 -4.63 -1.40
CA ILE A 75 -0.63 -4.58 -1.87
C ILE A 75 -0.46 -3.31 -2.68
N ALA A 76 0.48 -2.46 -2.26
CA ALA A 76 0.88 -1.28 -3.01
C ALA A 76 2.30 -1.48 -3.52
N VAL A 77 2.46 -1.63 -4.85
CA VAL A 77 3.79 -1.63 -5.49
C VAL A 77 3.95 -0.33 -6.27
N VAL A 78 4.87 0.51 -5.82
CA VAL A 78 5.13 1.83 -6.41
C VAL A 78 6.41 1.78 -7.24
N LYS A 79 6.31 2.14 -8.53
CA LYS A 79 7.46 2.26 -9.43
C LYS A 79 7.90 3.72 -9.55
N PHE A 80 9.13 4.00 -9.15
CA PHE A 80 9.66 5.38 -9.06
C PHE A 80 10.54 5.81 -10.24
N GLY A 81 10.87 4.91 -11.17
CA GLY A 81 11.97 5.13 -12.13
C GLY A 81 11.70 6.03 -13.30
N THR A 82 10.45 6.40 -13.53
CA THR A 82 10.06 7.27 -14.63
C THR A 82 9.15 8.40 -14.11
N PRO A 83 9.61 9.20 -13.14
CA PRO A 83 8.85 10.37 -12.72
C PRO A 83 8.94 11.40 -13.86
N LYS A 84 7.80 11.77 -14.45
CA LYS A 84 7.75 12.80 -15.51
C LYS A 84 7.24 14.10 -14.91
N ALA A 85 8.04 15.16 -15.04
CA ALA A 85 7.61 16.52 -14.78
C ALA A 85 7.78 17.34 -16.06
N ARG A 86 6.81 18.20 -16.38
CA ARG A 86 6.91 19.20 -17.44
C ARG A 86 6.65 20.56 -16.83
N LEU A 87 7.60 21.47 -17.00
CA LEU A 87 7.46 22.87 -16.63
C LEU A 87 7.48 23.68 -17.92
N VAL A 88 6.52 24.59 -18.06
CA VAL A 88 6.37 25.45 -19.24
C VAL A 88 6.24 26.87 -18.75
N GLU A 89 7.10 27.76 -19.25
CA GLU A 89 6.97 29.20 -19.01
C GLU A 89 6.03 29.80 -20.05
N LYS A 90 5.05 30.58 -19.60
CA LYS A 90 4.12 31.31 -20.47
C LYS A 90 4.45 32.79 -20.37
N CYS A 91 5.21 33.32 -21.34
CA CYS A 91 5.32 34.76 -21.51
C CYS A 91 3.99 35.32 -22.01
N ARG A 92 3.47 36.35 -21.34
CA ARG A 92 2.43 37.22 -21.94
C ARG A 92 3.13 38.10 -22.98
N MET A 93 2.64 38.06 -24.22
CA MET A 93 2.86 39.15 -25.18
C MET A 93 2.16 40.41 -24.69
#